data_AF-A0A9E0ML70-F1
#
_entry.id   AF-A0A9E0ML70-F1
#
_cell.length_a   1.000
_cell.length_b   1.000
_cell.length_c   1.000
_cell.angle_alpha   90.00
_cell.angle_beta   90.00
_cell.angle_gamma   90.00
#
_symmetry.space_group_name_H-M   'P 1'
#
loop_
_entity.id
_entity.type
_entity.pdbx_description
1 polymer ?
#
loop_
_entity_poly.entity_id
_entity_poly.type
_entity_poly.pdbx_seq_one_letter_code
_entity_poly.pdbx_strand_id
1 'polypeptide(L)'
;MTEPCPFAVLELPLGATAREIERAATKLLGMLELGLAEAAAYPGPDGPRPRTPEAVRAAAATLRDPRRRLAAEVLAATGAVAPPTAPAPPAAWRWPEALGRLGWGPR
;
A
#
# COMPACT_ATOMS: atom_id res chain seq x y z
N MET A 1 -14.37 7.11 1.95
CA MET A 1 -13.61 6.65 0.76
C MET A 1 -12.15 6.96 1.01
N THR A 2 -11.30 5.95 1.20
CA THR A 2 -9.87 6.17 1.43
C THR A 2 -9.22 6.66 0.13
N GLU A 3 -8.61 7.84 0.17
CA GLU A 3 -7.89 8.44 -0.95
C GLU A 3 -6.77 7.48 -1.42
N PRO A 4 -6.61 7.24 -2.73
CA PRO A 4 -5.68 6.23 -3.21
C PRO A 4 -4.23 6.68 -3.03
N CYS A 5 -3.35 5.78 -2.57
CA CYS A 5 -1.93 6.05 -2.45
C CYS A 5 -1.33 6.38 -3.84
N PRO A 6 -0.68 7.55 -4.04
CA PRO A 6 -0.14 7.95 -5.34
C PRO A 6 0.89 6.98 -5.92
N PHE A 7 1.73 6.38 -5.07
CA PHE A 7 2.73 5.39 -5.48
C PHE A 7 2.09 4.09 -5.99
N ALA A 8 0.99 3.65 -5.37
CA ALA A 8 0.24 2.48 -5.83
C ALA A 8 -0.45 2.74 -7.17
N VAL A 9 -1.01 3.94 -7.37
CA VAL A 9 -1.64 4.31 -8.65
C VAL A 9 -0.63 4.28 -9.79
N LEU A 10 0.60 4.75 -9.56
CA LEU A 10 1.66 4.76 -10.59
C LEU A 10 2.50 3.47 -10.64
N GLU A 11 2.29 2.52 -9.73
CA GLU A 11 3.10 1.30 -9.56
C GLU A 11 4.61 1.59 -9.45
N LEU A 12 4.96 2.60 -8.64
CA LEU A 12 6.34 3.02 -8.42
C LEU A 12 6.79 2.73 -6.99
N PRO A 13 8.08 2.40 -6.78
CA PRO A 13 8.64 2.26 -5.44
C PRO A 13 8.74 3.61 -4.73
N LEU A 14 8.78 3.56 -3.39
CA LEU A 14 9.17 4.70 -2.57
C LEU A 14 10.62 5.06 -2.91
N GLY A 15 10.87 6.32 -3.30
CA GLY A 15 12.18 6.77 -3.78
C GLY A 15 12.28 6.96 -5.30
N ALA A 16 11.24 6.65 -6.08
CA ALA A 16 11.22 6.96 -7.51
C ALA A 16 11.56 8.44 -7.80
N THR A 17 12.42 8.64 -8.79
CA THR A 17 12.86 9.97 -9.22
C THR A 17 11.75 10.71 -9.95
N ALA A 18 11.85 12.04 -10.04
CA ALA A 18 10.88 12.85 -10.79
C ALA A 18 10.75 12.37 -12.24
N ARG A 19 11.87 11.99 -12.89
CA ARG A 19 11.87 11.49 -14.27
C ARG A 19 11.12 10.15 -14.41
N GLU A 20 11.21 9.27 -13.43
CA GLU A 20 10.48 7.99 -13.42
C GLU A 20 8.98 8.21 -13.21
N ILE A 21 8.61 9.16 -12.34
CA ILE A 21 7.21 9.57 -12.13
C ILE A 21 6.60 10.07 -13.45
N GLU A 22 7.29 10.97 -14.17
CA GLU A 22 6.83 11.48 -15.46
C GLU A 22 6.64 10.37 -16.48
N ARG A 23 7.66 9.52 -16.63
CA ARG A 23 7.62 8.41 -17.58
C ARG A 23 6.47 7.46 -17.29
N ALA A 24 6.27 7.10 -16.02
CA ALA A 24 5.19 6.20 -15.62
C ALA A 24 3.81 6.82 -15.89
N ALA A 25 3.63 8.10 -15.55
CA ALA A 25 2.37 8.82 -15.80
C ALA A 25 2.04 8.89 -17.30
N THR A 26 2.99 9.28 -18.15
CA THR A 26 2.79 9.31 -19.61
C THR A 26 2.48 7.93 -20.17
N LYS A 27 3.22 6.90 -19.73
CA LYS A 27 2.98 5.50 -20.16
C LYS A 27 1.56 5.07 -19.81
N LEU A 28 1.16 5.20 -18.55
CA LEU A 28 -0.14 4.76 -18.07
C LEU A 28 -1.29 5.52 -18.74
N LEU A 29 -1.15 6.82 -18.96
CA LEU A 29 -2.16 7.60 -19.68
C LEU A 29 -2.33 7.11 -21.12
N GLY A 30 -1.24 6.88 -21.85
CA GLY A 30 -1.32 6.32 -23.20
C GLY A 30 -1.95 4.92 -23.23
N MET A 31 -1.62 4.06 -22.25
CA MET A 31 -2.22 2.73 -22.14
C MET A 31 -3.72 2.79 -21.84
N LEU A 32 -4.17 3.73 -20.99
CA LEU A 32 -5.58 3.93 -20.67
C LEU A 32 -6.37 4.49 -21.86
N GLU A 33 -5.78 5.43 -22.62
CA GLU A 33 -6.37 5.95 -23.85
C GLU A 33 -6.55 4.86 -24.92
N LEU A 34 -5.62 3.92 -24.99
CA LEU A 34 -5.69 2.75 -25.88
C LEU A 34 -6.59 1.61 -25.34
N GLY A 35 -7.14 1.75 -24.13
CA GLY A 35 -8.02 0.75 -23.52
C GLY A 35 -7.31 -0.56 -23.11
N LEU A 36 -6.00 -0.51 -22.83
CA LEU A 36 -5.26 -1.71 -22.44
C LEU A 36 -5.66 -2.19 -21.03
N ALA A 37 -6.11 -3.44 -20.93
CA ALA A 37 -6.60 -4.03 -19.69
C ALA A 37 -5.58 -3.99 -18.53
N GLU A 38 -4.28 -4.12 -18.85
CA GLU A 38 -3.19 -4.05 -17.88
C GLU A 38 -3.14 -2.70 -17.13
N ALA A 39 -3.53 -1.60 -17.78
CA ALA A 39 -3.54 -0.29 -17.14
C ALA A 39 -4.80 -0.03 -16.32
N ALA A 40 -5.87 -0.83 -16.49
CA ALA A 40 -7.20 -0.52 -15.95
C ALA A 40 -7.33 -0.68 -14.43
N ALA A 41 -6.40 -1.38 -13.77
CA ALA A 41 -6.44 -1.59 -12.32
C ALA A 41 -5.04 -1.59 -11.68
N TYR A 42 -4.99 -1.33 -10.39
CA TYR A 42 -3.77 -1.33 -9.58
C TYR A 42 -3.98 -2.10 -8.27
N PRO A 43 -2.92 -2.67 -7.67
CA PRO A 43 -3.03 -3.36 -6.39
C PRO A 43 -3.33 -2.37 -5.26
N GLY A 44 -4.41 -2.61 -4.53
CA GLY A 44 -4.76 -1.91 -3.29
C GLY A 44 -4.67 -2.84 -2.07
N PRO A 45 -4.74 -2.28 -0.85
CA PRO A 45 -4.63 -3.05 0.39
C PRO A 45 -5.76 -4.09 0.57
N ASP A 46 -6.92 -3.82 -0.02
CA ASP A 46 -8.13 -4.63 0.02
C ASP A 46 -8.42 -5.37 -1.32
N GLY A 47 -7.49 -5.29 -2.28
CA GLY A 47 -7.61 -5.90 -3.60
C GLY A 47 -7.40 -4.92 -4.75
N PRO A 48 -7.55 -5.37 -6.01
CA PRO A 48 -7.39 -4.52 -7.19
C PRO A 48 -8.41 -3.38 -7.20
N ARG A 49 -7.95 -2.15 -7.49
CA ARG A 49 -8.78 -0.95 -7.59
C ARG A 49 -8.72 -0.38 -9.01
N PRO A 50 -9.82 0.21 -9.52
CA PRO A 50 -9.84 0.77 -10.86
C PRO A 50 -8.88 1.96 -10.98
N ARG A 51 -8.13 2.01 -12.07
CA ARG A 51 -7.26 3.14 -12.43
C ARG A 51 -7.94 4.00 -13.48
N THR A 52 -8.12 5.28 -13.17
CA THR A 52 -8.66 6.26 -14.12
C THR A 52 -7.57 7.25 -14.56
N PRO A 53 -7.71 7.88 -15.75
CA PRO A 53 -6.79 8.92 -16.18
C PRO A 53 -6.66 10.09 -15.18
N GLU A 54 -7.77 10.46 -14.51
CA GLU A 54 -7.80 11.50 -13.48
C GLU A 54 -6.97 11.10 -12.28
N ALA A 55 -7.07 9.83 -11.85
CA ALA A 55 -6.29 9.30 -10.74
C ALA A 55 -4.78 9.33 -11.06
N VAL A 56 -4.39 8.97 -12.28
CA VAL A 56 -2.99 9.02 -12.73
C VAL A 56 -2.46 10.46 -12.72
N ARG A 57 -3.22 11.42 -13.26
CA ARG A 57 -2.84 12.84 -13.25
C ARG A 57 -2.72 13.40 -11.84
N ALA A 58 -3.69 13.09 -10.97
CA ALA A 58 -3.68 13.52 -9.57
C ALA A 58 -2.50 12.92 -8.79
N ALA A 59 -2.20 11.64 -9.00
CA ALA A 59 -1.06 10.97 -8.40
C ALA A 59 0.27 11.61 -8.83
N ALA A 60 0.47 11.81 -10.14
CA ALA A 60 1.66 12.48 -10.67
C ALA A 60 1.82 13.91 -10.11
N ALA A 61 0.74 14.70 -10.09
CA ALA A 61 0.76 16.05 -9.51
C ALA A 61 1.11 16.05 -8.02
N THR A 62 0.61 15.06 -7.26
CA THR A 62 0.92 14.90 -5.83
C THR A 62 2.40 14.59 -5.61
N LEU A 63 2.99 13.72 -6.42
CA LEU A 63 4.40 13.33 -6.27
C LEU A 63 5.41 14.35 -6.80
N ARG A 64 4.98 15.30 -7.65
CA ARG A 64 5.79 16.44 -8.08
C ARG A 64 5.98 17.49 -6.98
N ASP A 65 5.00 17.65 -6.10
CA ASP A 65 5.08 18.58 -4.97
C ASP A 65 5.88 17.92 -3.82
N PRO A 66 7.04 18.47 -3.41
CA PRO A 66 7.88 17.85 -2.38
C PRO A 66 7.18 17.64 -1.04
N ARG A 67 6.29 18.57 -0.63
CA ARG A 67 5.58 18.48 0.65
C ARG A 67 4.52 17.40 0.60
N ARG A 68 3.75 17.35 -0.49
CA ARG A 68 2.71 16.34 -0.67
C ARG A 68 3.30 14.95 -0.90
N ARG A 69 4.44 14.87 -1.59
CA ARG A 69 5.22 13.64 -1.75
C ARG A 69 5.63 13.06 -0.39
N LEU A 70 6.15 13.87 0.53
CA LEU A 70 6.55 13.39 1.85
C LEU A 70 5.37 12.76 2.61
N ALA A 71 4.20 13.39 2.58
CA ALA A 71 2.99 12.83 3.20
C ALA A 71 2.57 11.49 2.56
N ALA A 72 2.67 11.40 1.23
CA ALA A 72 2.37 10.17 0.50
C ALA A 72 3.37 9.03 0.83
N GLU A 73 4.65 9.34 1.02
CA GLU A 73 5.68 8.38 1.43
C GLU A 73 5.39 7.82 2.82
N VAL A 74 5.02 8.67 3.78
CA VAL A 74 4.63 8.25 5.14
C VAL A 74 3.37 7.36 5.12
N LEU A 75 2.37 7.74 4.33
CA LEU A 75 1.14 6.94 4.19
C LEU A 75 1.44 5.57 3.57
N ALA A 76 2.26 5.52 2.52
CA ALA A 76 2.63 4.28 1.87
C ALA A 76 3.45 3.36 2.79
N ALA A 77 4.36 3.93 3.58
CA ALA A 77 5.15 3.18 4.55
C ALA A 77 4.29 2.56 5.67
N THR A 78 3.22 3.23 6.08
CA THR A 78 2.29 2.72 7.12
C THR A 78 1.26 1.73 6.58
N GLY A 79 0.86 1.86 5.30
CA GLY A 79 -0.03 0.91 4.62
C GLY A 79 0.65 -0.39 4.14
N ALA A 80 1.99 -0.42 4.07
CA ALA A 80 2.78 -1.59 3.67
C ALA A 80 2.96 -2.64 4.79
N VAL A 81 2.28 -2.49 5.93
CA VAL A 81 2.20 -3.57 6.91
C VAL A 81 1.41 -4.70 6.27
N ALA A 82 2.12 -5.65 5.67
CA ALA A 82 1.58 -6.96 5.37
C ALA A 82 0.81 -7.43 6.62
N PRO A 83 -0.43 -7.98 6.49
CA PRO A 83 -1.09 -8.56 7.64
C PRO A 83 -0.06 -9.47 8.30
N PRO A 84 0.16 -9.35 9.63
CA PRO A 84 1.13 -10.23 10.28
C PRO A 84 0.76 -11.64 9.83
N THR A 85 1.69 -12.32 9.14
CA THR A 85 1.53 -13.75 8.86
C THR A 85 1.11 -14.32 10.20
N ALA A 86 -0.13 -14.83 10.27
CA ALA A 86 -0.69 -15.28 11.53
C ALA A 86 0.40 -16.15 12.16
N PRO A 87 0.95 -15.76 13.33
CA PRO A 87 2.01 -16.54 13.92
C PRO A 87 1.47 -17.96 13.98
N ALA A 88 2.26 -18.93 13.48
CA ALA A 88 1.94 -20.34 13.66
C ALA A 88 1.45 -20.48 15.10
N PRO A 89 0.27 -21.09 15.35
CA PRO A 89 -0.35 -21.07 16.66
C PRO A 89 0.74 -21.38 17.68
N PRO A 90 0.98 -20.49 18.66
CA PRO A 90 2.11 -20.63 19.55
C PRO A 90 2.02 -22.05 20.09
N ALA A 91 3.09 -22.83 19.91
CA ALA A 91 3.17 -24.20 20.39
C ALA A 91 2.55 -24.21 21.78
N ALA A 92 1.36 -24.80 21.84
CA ALA A 92 0.53 -24.99 23.01
C ALA A 92 1.27 -24.62 24.31
N TRP A 93 1.15 -23.36 24.72
CA TRP A 93 1.47 -22.88 26.06
C TRP A 93 2.87 -23.28 26.57
N ARG A 94 3.90 -22.47 26.25
CA ARG A 94 5.26 -22.67 26.78
C ARG A 94 5.38 -22.63 28.31
N TRP A 95 4.30 -22.29 29.04
CA TRP A 95 4.23 -22.36 30.49
C TRP A 95 2.82 -22.74 30.97
N PRO A 96 2.50 -24.05 31.09
CA PRO A 96 1.25 -24.52 31.69
C PRO A 96 1.03 -23.95 33.10
N GLU A 97 2.13 -23.74 33.82
CA GLU A 97 2.20 -23.25 35.20
C GLU A 97 1.89 -21.75 35.34
N ALA A 98 1.98 -20.96 34.25
CA ALA A 98 2.03 -19.49 34.35
C ALA A 98 0.76 -18.90 34.94
N LEU A 99 -0.40 -19.46 34.57
CA LEU A 99 -1.69 -19.01 35.10
C LEU A 99 -1.80 -19.29 36.60
N GLY A 100 -1.29 -20.43 37.07
CA GLY A 100 -1.23 -20.75 38.50
C GLY A 100 -0.32 -19.81 39.29
N ARG A 101 0.87 -19.48 38.75
CA ARG A 101 1.80 -18.52 39.40
C ARG A 101 1.27 -17.09 39.42
N LEU A 102 0.42 -16.71 38.47
CA LEU A 102 -0.25 -15.41 38.43
C LEU A 102 -1.55 -15.38 39.24
N GLY A 103 -1.95 -16.50 39.86
CA GLY A 103 -3.15 -16.59 40.70
C GLY A 103 -4.47 -16.71 39.90
N TRP A 104 -4.40 -17.04 38.61
CA TRP A 104 -5.52 -17.18 37.68
C TRP A 104 -5.79 -18.66 37.33
N GLY A 105 -5.96 -19.50 38.35
CA GLY A 105 -6.34 -20.91 38.20
C GLY A 105 -7.28 -21.35 39.32
N PRO A 106 -8.04 -22.46 39.12
CA PRO A 106 -8.93 -22.96 40.17
C PRO A 106 -8.10 -23.32 41.41
N ARG A 107 -8.54 -22.83 42.56
CA ARG A 107 -7.95 -23.12 43.87
C ARG A 107 -8.26 -24.54 44.32
#